data_AF-A0A7W9YWK8-F1
#
_entry.id   AF-A0A7W9YWK8-F1
#
_cell.length_a   1.000
_cell.length_b   1.000
_cell.length_c   1.000
_cell.angle_alpha   90.00
_cell.angle_beta   90.00
_cell.angle_gamma   90.00
#
_symmetry.space_group_name_H-M   'P 1'
#
loop_
_entity.id
_entity.type
_entity.pdbx_description
1 polymer ?
#
loop_
_entity_poly.entity_id
_entity_poly.type
_entity_poly.pdbx_seq_one_letter_code
_entity_poly.pdbx_strand_id
1 'polypeptide(L)'
;MFATLLPSALSSRRSFDSLSEEEILALAIGAEEEDARIYKAYAENLRERYPASAKVFEDMADVEQTHKNMLIDMFRSRFGEEIPLIRREHVRGFYARRPDWLVRNLALETIREQARAMEEQAFRFYTEAAKRVSDASTRRLLGDLALAEQGHEEIAQALTEKHVGEGEREEEDATAHRQFILTYVQPGLAGLMDGSVSTLAPIFAAAFATQDTWSTFLIGLSASVGAGISMGFTEAAHDDGKISGRGSPVKRGLASGIMTAIGGLGHALPYLIPHFWTATILAGIVVFVELWAIAFIQNRYMETPFMRAVMQVVLGGSLVLAAGIIIGHG
;
A
#
# COMPACT_ATOMS: atom_id res chain seq x y z
N MET A 1 -36.77 25.89 13.94
CA MET A 1 -35.86 26.03 12.78
C MET A 1 -34.57 26.69 13.25
N PHE A 2 -33.80 25.99 14.10
CA PHE A 2 -32.53 26.49 14.63
C PHE A 2 -31.41 25.92 13.76
N ALA A 3 -30.92 26.75 12.83
CA ALA A 3 -29.68 26.47 12.12
C ALA A 3 -28.52 26.92 13.01
N THR A 4 -27.82 25.94 13.58
CA THR A 4 -26.56 26.13 14.29
C THR A 4 -25.52 26.59 13.27
N LEU A 5 -25.16 27.88 13.34
CA LEU A 5 -23.98 28.41 12.68
C LEU A 5 -22.74 27.80 13.36
N LEU A 6 -22.14 26.80 12.71
CA LEU A 6 -20.76 26.43 12.99
C LEU A 6 -19.89 27.64 12.65
N PRO A 7 -19.04 28.14 13.57
CA PRO A 7 -18.05 29.12 13.19
C PRO A 7 -17.07 28.43 12.24
N SER A 8 -17.07 28.86 10.99
CA SER A 8 -15.99 28.57 10.06
C SER A 8 -14.72 29.19 10.65
N ALA A 9 -13.92 28.36 11.32
CA ALA A 9 -12.54 28.70 11.64
C ALA A 9 -11.79 28.76 10.30
N LEU A 10 -11.92 29.89 9.60
CA LEU A 10 -11.05 30.28 8.52
C LEU A 10 -9.63 30.35 9.11
N SER A 11 -8.89 29.25 8.99
CA SER A 11 -7.45 29.26 9.20
C SER A 11 -6.87 30.29 8.24
N SER A 12 -6.53 31.48 8.75
CA SER A 12 -5.93 32.54 7.95
C SER A 12 -4.46 32.21 7.73
N ARG A 13 -4.18 31.17 6.95
CA ARG A 13 -2.83 30.85 6.51
C ARG A 13 -2.20 32.10 5.90
N ARG A 14 -0.99 32.46 6.31
CA ARG A 14 -0.23 33.61 5.80
C ARG A 14 0.47 33.25 4.49
N SER A 15 0.72 34.23 3.63
CA SER A 15 1.56 33.99 2.45
C SER A 15 3.01 33.79 2.90
N PHE A 16 3.76 32.88 2.26
CA PHE A 16 5.21 32.76 2.50
C PHE A 16 5.92 34.11 2.31
N ASP A 17 5.45 34.87 1.33
CA ASP A 17 5.93 36.20 0.99
C ASP A 17 5.75 37.25 2.08
N SER A 18 4.88 36.98 3.05
CA SER A 18 4.59 37.89 4.16
C SER A 18 5.39 37.59 5.42
N LEU A 19 6.30 36.61 5.38
CA LEU A 19 7.13 36.22 6.52
C LEU A 19 8.37 37.10 6.63
N SER A 20 8.72 37.48 7.86
CA SER A 20 10.02 38.10 8.16
C SER A 20 11.16 37.07 8.09
N GLU A 21 12.42 37.52 8.07
CA GLU A 21 13.57 36.60 8.13
C GLU A 21 13.60 35.77 9.43
N GLU A 22 13.16 36.36 10.54
CA GLU A 22 12.97 35.68 11.83
C GLU A 22 11.95 34.54 11.69
N GLU A 23 10.79 34.82 11.08
CA GLU A 23 9.73 33.83 10.85
C GLU A 23 10.14 32.75 9.85
N ILE A 24 10.95 33.08 8.84
CA ILE A 24 11.50 32.10 7.89
C ILE A 24 12.43 31.12 8.61
N LEU A 25 13.35 31.60 9.45
CA LEU A 25 14.23 30.73 10.22
C LEU A 25 13.46 29.90 11.25
N ALA A 26 12.49 30.49 11.95
CA ALA A 26 11.64 29.77 12.88
C ALA A 26 10.84 28.65 12.19
N LEU A 27 10.33 28.91 10.98
CA LEU A 27 9.64 27.91 10.16
C LEU A 27 10.59 26.79 9.72
N ALA A 28 11.82 27.13 9.32
CA ALA A 28 12.84 26.14 8.97
C ALA A 28 13.19 25.23 10.16
N ILE A 29 13.39 25.80 11.35
CA ILE A 29 13.67 25.02 12.57
C ILE A 29 12.53 24.04 12.87
N GLY A 30 11.28 24.50 12.80
CA GLY A 30 10.11 23.64 13.01
C GLY A 30 9.95 22.57 11.94
N ALA A 31 10.31 22.88 10.69
CA ALA A 31 10.30 21.95 9.57
C ALA A 31 11.31 20.81 9.75
N GLU A 32 12.56 21.12 10.11
CA GLU A 32 13.61 20.14 10.40
C GLU A 32 13.27 19.25 11.60
N GLU A 33 12.70 19.84 12.65
CA GLU A 33 12.27 19.07 13.82
C GLU A 33 11.16 18.07 13.49
N GLU A 34 10.21 18.47 12.64
CA GLU A 34 9.15 17.60 12.18
C GLU A 34 9.69 16.47 11.28
N ASP A 35 10.59 16.78 10.36
CA ASP A 35 11.16 15.78 9.43
C ASP A 35 12.01 14.75 10.17
N ALA A 36 12.82 15.16 11.15
CA ALA A 36 13.56 14.25 12.03
C ALA A 36 12.63 13.27 12.79
N ARG A 37 11.43 13.73 13.21
CA ARG A 37 10.44 12.87 13.89
C ARG A 37 9.79 11.89 12.92
N ILE A 38 9.48 12.33 11.71
CA ILE A 38 8.94 11.47 10.65
C ILE A 38 9.95 10.36 10.31
N TYR A 39 11.24 10.70 10.17
CA TYR A 39 12.29 9.71 9.92
C TYR A 39 12.42 8.68 11.05
N LYS A 40 12.35 9.12 12.31
CA LYS A 40 12.30 8.19 13.46
C LYS A 40 11.07 7.29 13.44
N ALA A 41 9.92 7.81 13.02
CA ALA A 41 8.69 7.02 12.87
C ALA A 41 8.82 5.98 11.74
N TYR A 42 9.48 6.32 10.63
CA TYR A 42 9.82 5.35 9.57
C TYR A 42 10.74 4.25 10.08
N ALA A 43 11.82 4.61 10.79
CA ALA A 43 12.73 3.64 11.38
C ALA A 43 12.01 2.68 12.34
N GLU A 44 11.18 3.20 13.25
CA GLU A 44 10.38 2.39 14.17
C GLU A 44 9.46 1.43 13.41
N ASN A 45 8.81 1.87 12.33
CA ASN A 45 7.92 1.02 11.55
C ASN A 45 8.63 -0.14 10.81
N LEU A 46 9.90 0.07 10.49
CA LEU A 46 10.72 -0.85 9.73
C LEU A 46 11.54 -1.79 10.62
N ARG A 47 11.86 -1.41 11.86
CA ARG A 47 12.82 -2.09 12.74
C ARG A 47 12.65 -3.62 12.85
N GLU A 48 11.42 -4.11 12.91
CA GLU A 48 11.16 -5.56 13.02
C GLU A 48 11.33 -6.33 11.70
N ARG A 49 11.03 -5.71 10.55
CA ARG A 49 10.95 -6.38 9.24
C ARG A 49 12.11 -6.06 8.31
N TYR A 50 12.68 -4.87 8.48
CA TYR A 50 13.73 -4.29 7.66
C TYR A 50 14.71 -3.52 8.56
N PRO A 51 15.45 -4.22 9.45
CA PRO A 51 16.28 -3.58 10.45
C PRO A 51 17.43 -2.75 9.85
N ALA A 52 17.98 -3.18 8.71
CA ALA A 52 19.05 -2.46 8.03
C ALA A 52 18.51 -1.19 7.37
N SER A 53 17.36 -1.30 6.67
CA SER A 53 16.66 -0.13 6.13
C SER A 53 16.18 0.82 7.24
N ALA A 54 15.77 0.31 8.41
CA ALA A 54 15.42 1.14 9.56
C ALA A 54 16.60 2.00 10.01
N LYS A 55 17.81 1.44 10.01
CA LYS A 55 19.02 2.16 10.41
C LYS A 55 19.36 3.33 9.48
N VAL A 56 19.09 3.19 8.18
CA VAL A 56 19.20 4.29 7.21
C VAL A 56 18.34 5.48 7.64
N PHE A 57 17.07 5.25 8.01
CA PHE A 57 16.18 6.33 8.44
C PHE A 57 16.52 6.90 9.83
N GLU A 58 17.11 6.11 10.73
CA GLU A 58 17.67 6.65 11.98
C GLU A 58 18.82 7.63 11.69
N ASP A 59 19.74 7.25 10.80
CA ASP A 59 20.88 8.09 10.45
C ASP A 59 20.42 9.35 9.67
N MET A 60 19.38 9.25 8.82
CA MET A 60 18.74 10.43 8.20
C MET A 60 18.13 11.38 9.24
N ALA A 61 17.47 10.84 10.28
CA ALA A 61 16.94 11.68 11.36
C ALA A 61 18.04 12.44 12.12
N ASP A 62 19.24 11.87 12.22
CA ASP A 62 20.40 12.52 12.84
C ASP A 62 20.99 13.63 11.93
N VAL A 63 20.87 13.49 10.60
CA VAL A 63 21.20 14.56 9.63
C VAL A 63 20.26 15.75 9.81
N GLU A 64 18.94 15.57 9.83
CA GLU A 64 17.99 16.67 10.05
C GLU A 64 18.15 17.33 11.42
N GLN A 65 18.50 16.53 12.43
CA GLN A 65 18.82 17.06 13.75
C GLN A 65 20.05 17.98 13.72
N THR A 66 21.00 17.75 12.82
CA THR A 66 22.15 18.63 12.58
C THR A 66 21.73 19.92 11.88
N HIS A 67 20.88 19.84 10.84
CA HIS A 67 20.31 21.01 10.15
C HIS A 67 19.56 21.92 11.11
N LYS A 68 18.68 21.34 11.93
CA LYS A 68 17.96 22.08 12.98
C LYS A 68 18.90 22.83 13.92
N ASN A 69 19.97 22.20 14.37
CA ASN A 69 20.92 22.82 15.30
C ASN A 69 21.63 24.01 14.64
N MET A 70 22.04 23.88 13.37
CA MET A 70 22.64 24.99 12.60
C MET A 70 21.68 26.17 12.44
N LEU A 71 20.39 25.89 12.19
CA LEU A 71 19.36 26.92 12.10
C LEU A 71 19.09 27.59 13.46
N ILE A 72 19.05 26.84 14.56
CA ILE A 72 18.90 27.40 15.92
C ILE A 72 20.08 28.32 16.25
N ASP A 73 21.31 27.91 15.95
CA ASP A 73 22.49 28.74 16.18
C ASP A 73 22.44 30.04 15.36
N MET A 74 22.01 29.96 14.10
CA MET A 74 21.78 31.13 13.26
C MET A 74 20.69 32.04 13.84
N PHE A 75 19.54 31.48 14.22
CA PHE A 75 18.44 32.23 14.81
C PHE A 75 18.91 32.97 16.07
N ARG A 76 19.57 32.25 16.98
CA ARG A 76 20.10 32.80 18.24
C ARG A 76 21.06 33.96 18.00
N SER A 77 21.95 33.83 17.02
CA SER A 77 22.92 34.87 16.70
C SER A 77 22.29 36.17 16.18
N ARG A 78 21.10 36.10 15.57
CA ARG A 78 20.45 37.24 14.89
C ARG A 78 19.27 37.84 15.64
N PHE A 79 18.46 36.98 16.26
CA PHE A 79 17.14 37.34 16.80
C PHE A 79 17.02 37.05 18.30
N GLY A 80 18.00 36.36 18.91
CA GLY A 80 18.01 36.01 20.33
C GLY A 80 17.39 34.64 20.60
N GLU A 81 17.01 34.39 21.86
CA GLU A 81 16.67 33.03 22.33
C GLU A 81 15.20 32.64 22.07
N GLU A 82 14.32 33.61 21.81
CA GLU A 82 12.88 33.36 21.69
C GLU A 82 12.50 33.05 20.24
N ILE A 83 12.35 31.77 19.90
CA ILE A 83 11.94 31.32 18.56
C ILE A 83 10.40 31.38 18.45
N PRO A 84 9.82 32.19 17.53
CA PRO A 84 8.38 32.22 17.31
C PRO A 84 7.81 30.87 16.89
N LEU A 85 6.63 30.52 17.41
CA LEU A 85 5.93 29.30 17.01
C LEU A 85 5.19 29.51 15.67
N ILE A 86 5.87 29.17 14.58
CA ILE A 86 5.28 29.08 13.24
C ILE A 86 5.48 27.66 12.69
N ARG A 87 4.46 27.13 12.04
CA ARG A 87 4.45 25.77 11.48
C ARG A 87 4.05 25.81 10.01
N ARG A 88 4.33 24.71 9.30
CA ARG A 88 4.01 24.55 7.87
C ARG A 88 2.53 24.83 7.58
N GLU A 89 1.64 24.35 8.44
CA GLU A 89 0.18 24.54 8.30
C GLU A 89 -0.29 26.00 8.43
N HIS A 90 0.52 26.88 9.00
CA HIS A 90 0.23 28.32 9.12
C HIS A 90 0.57 29.10 7.84
N VAL A 91 1.25 28.48 6.87
CA VAL A 91 1.77 29.15 5.67
C VAL A 91 1.12 28.58 4.40
N ARG A 92 0.62 29.45 3.52
CA ARG A 92 0.03 29.08 2.22
C ARG A 92 1.15 28.63 1.27
N GLY A 93 0.88 27.55 0.52
CA GLY A 93 1.85 26.99 -0.42
C GLY A 93 2.88 26.08 0.24
N PHE A 94 2.89 25.96 1.56
CA PHE A 94 3.70 24.99 2.28
C PHE A 94 3.00 23.63 2.30
N TYR A 95 3.76 22.59 1.99
CA TYR A 95 3.26 21.22 1.96
C TYR A 95 2.92 20.75 3.38
N ALA A 96 1.74 20.18 3.57
CA ALA A 96 1.37 19.54 4.83
C ALA A 96 2.00 18.14 4.87
N ARG A 97 2.84 17.86 5.86
CA ARG A 97 3.28 16.49 6.14
C ARG A 97 2.10 15.65 6.61
N ARG A 98 2.14 14.34 6.32
CA ARG A 98 1.17 13.41 6.93
C ARG A 98 1.60 13.19 8.38
N PRO A 99 0.68 13.25 9.35
CA PRO A 99 1.00 12.97 10.75
C PRO A 99 1.68 11.61 10.96
N ASP A 100 2.61 11.53 11.92
CA ASP A 100 3.40 10.32 12.26
C ASP A 100 2.56 9.06 12.49
N TRP A 101 1.30 9.18 12.95
CA TRP A 101 0.42 8.02 13.18
C TRP A 101 -0.13 7.39 11.89
N LEU A 102 -0.12 8.12 10.76
CA LEU A 102 -0.47 7.60 9.43
C LEU A 102 0.68 6.85 8.77
N VAL A 103 1.88 6.88 9.36
CA VAL A 103 3.07 6.15 8.89
C VAL A 103 3.05 4.68 9.32
N ARG A 104 2.20 4.33 10.29
CA ARG A 104 2.09 2.95 10.80
C ARG A 104 1.61 2.00 9.70
N ASN A 105 2.42 0.96 9.44
CA ASN A 105 2.18 -0.12 8.48
C ASN A 105 2.36 0.25 6.99
N LEU A 106 3.12 1.30 6.69
CA LEU A 106 3.55 1.57 5.32
C LEU A 106 4.53 0.49 4.82
N ALA A 107 4.55 0.28 3.51
CA ALA A 107 5.55 -0.57 2.87
C ALA A 107 6.87 0.21 2.73
N LEU A 108 8.00 -0.50 2.74
CA LEU A 108 9.34 0.10 2.62
C LEU A 108 9.46 1.01 1.39
N GLU A 109 8.96 0.57 0.23
CA GLU A 109 9.04 1.39 -0.99
C GLU A 109 8.20 2.67 -0.89
N THR A 110 7.01 2.59 -0.28
CA THR A 110 6.19 3.78 -0.02
C THR A 110 6.87 4.75 0.93
N ILE A 111 7.61 4.24 1.92
CA ILE A 111 8.40 5.08 2.83
C ILE A 111 9.53 5.77 2.05
N ARG A 112 10.26 5.04 1.19
CA ARG A 112 11.32 5.63 0.35
C ARG A 112 10.79 6.71 -0.59
N GLU A 113 9.65 6.48 -1.24
CA GLU A 113 8.99 7.48 -2.09
C GLU A 113 8.57 8.71 -1.29
N GLN A 114 8.02 8.53 -0.08
CA GLN A 114 7.66 9.65 0.78
C GLN A 114 8.90 10.43 1.22
N ALA A 115 9.98 9.76 1.63
CA ALA A 115 11.24 10.40 1.96
C ALA A 115 11.78 11.23 0.79
N ARG A 116 11.86 10.68 -0.43
CA ARG A 116 12.28 11.45 -1.62
C ARG A 116 11.42 12.70 -1.86
N ALA A 117 10.10 12.56 -1.72
CA ALA A 117 9.18 13.69 -1.83
C ALA A 117 9.36 14.70 -0.68
N MET A 118 9.81 14.24 0.49
CA MET A 118 10.13 15.11 1.62
C MET A 118 11.31 16.02 1.32
N GLU A 119 12.39 15.46 0.76
CA GLU A 119 13.62 16.19 0.46
C GLU A 119 13.42 17.15 -0.71
N GLU A 120 12.69 16.73 -1.75
CA GLU A 120 12.37 17.62 -2.87
C GLU A 120 11.55 18.85 -2.40
N GLN A 121 10.74 18.69 -1.36
CA GLN A 121 9.98 19.80 -0.76
C GLN A 121 10.88 20.69 0.11
N ALA A 122 11.80 20.11 0.89
CA ALA A 122 12.78 20.85 1.70
C ALA A 122 13.74 21.65 0.80
N PHE A 123 14.27 21.03 -0.26
CA PHE A 123 15.09 21.68 -1.29
C PHE A 123 14.40 22.92 -1.88
N ARG A 124 13.13 22.76 -2.29
CA ARG A 124 12.32 23.87 -2.83
C ARG A 124 12.12 24.97 -1.78
N PHE A 125 11.84 24.60 -0.54
CA PHE A 125 11.68 25.56 0.55
C PHE A 125 12.95 26.38 0.75
N TYR A 126 14.09 25.74 0.95
CA TYR A 126 15.36 26.45 1.19
C TYR A 126 15.78 27.32 0.01
N THR A 127 15.56 26.85 -1.21
CA THR A 127 15.79 27.62 -2.44
C THR A 127 14.94 28.90 -2.47
N GLU A 128 13.66 28.83 -2.11
CA GLU A 128 12.78 30.00 -2.06
C GLU A 128 13.07 30.90 -0.84
N ALA A 129 13.41 30.33 0.30
CA ALA A 129 13.78 31.05 1.52
C ALA A 129 15.05 31.89 1.32
N ALA A 130 16.08 31.33 0.67
CA ALA A 130 17.32 32.03 0.39
C ALA A 130 17.11 33.29 -0.49
N LYS A 131 16.10 33.30 -1.37
CA LYS A 131 15.75 34.47 -2.20
C LYS A 131 15.10 35.60 -1.40
N ARG A 132 14.52 35.30 -0.24
CA ARG A 132 13.78 36.24 0.61
C ARG A 132 14.63 36.90 1.69
N VAL A 133 15.78 36.30 1.99
CA VAL A 133 16.68 36.76 3.04
C VAL A 133 17.71 37.74 2.47
N SER A 134 17.87 38.88 3.14
CA SER A 134 18.84 39.93 2.82
C SER A 134 20.19 39.72 3.51
N ASP A 135 20.21 39.16 4.71
CA ASP A 135 21.42 38.87 5.46
C ASP A 135 22.31 37.82 4.76
N ALA A 136 23.59 38.13 4.62
CA ALA A 136 24.52 37.30 3.86
C ALA A 136 24.79 35.94 4.54
N SER A 137 24.91 35.91 5.87
CA SER A 137 25.15 34.68 6.62
C SER A 137 23.97 33.73 6.57
N THR A 138 22.76 34.26 6.73
CA THR A 138 21.52 33.49 6.67
C THR A 138 21.24 32.99 5.26
N ARG A 139 21.45 33.85 4.25
CA ARG A 139 21.32 33.43 2.84
C ARG A 139 22.28 32.31 2.49
N ARG A 140 23.53 32.39 2.97
CA ARG A 140 24.52 31.32 2.79
C ARG A 140 24.04 30.02 3.45
N LEU A 141 23.64 30.06 4.72
CA LEU A 141 23.16 28.88 5.43
C LEU A 141 21.97 28.21 4.70
N LEU A 142 20.97 28.99 4.30
CA LEU A 142 19.82 28.44 3.57
C LEU A 142 20.20 27.89 2.20
N GLY A 143 21.19 28.49 1.52
CA GLY A 143 21.73 27.96 0.27
C GLY A 143 22.51 26.65 0.47
N ASP A 144 23.33 26.58 1.53
CA ASP A 144 24.08 25.37 1.90
C ASP A 144 23.12 24.23 2.29
N LEU A 145 22.03 24.54 3.02
CA LEU A 145 20.96 23.57 3.33
C LEU A 145 20.23 23.13 2.07
N ALA A 146 19.89 24.02 1.14
CA ALA A 146 19.30 23.60 -0.14
C ALA A 146 20.20 22.60 -0.88
N LEU A 147 21.51 22.84 -0.92
CA LEU A 147 22.45 21.89 -1.52
C LEU A 147 22.52 20.57 -0.76
N ALA A 148 22.44 20.61 0.58
CA ALA A 148 22.35 19.41 1.40
C ALA A 148 21.10 18.61 1.05
N GLU A 149 19.90 19.22 1.06
CA GLU A 149 18.64 18.55 0.71
C GLU A 149 18.65 17.95 -0.70
N GLN A 150 19.26 18.65 -1.67
CA GLN A 150 19.43 18.10 -3.02
C GLN A 150 20.30 16.83 -3.01
N GLY A 151 21.28 16.76 -2.11
CA GLY A 151 22.19 15.64 -1.91
C GLY A 151 21.64 14.52 -1.01
N HIS A 152 20.42 14.64 -0.47
CA HIS A 152 19.87 13.63 0.44
C HIS A 152 19.60 12.28 -0.24
N GLU A 153 19.38 12.25 -1.55
CA GLU A 153 19.29 10.99 -2.29
C GLU A 153 20.63 10.23 -2.27
N GLU A 154 21.75 10.93 -2.49
CA GLU A 154 23.08 10.34 -2.39
C GLU A 154 23.45 9.97 -0.95
N ILE A 155 23.05 10.77 0.05
CA ILE A 155 23.24 10.43 1.47
C ILE A 155 22.45 9.16 1.82
N ALA A 156 21.18 9.09 1.43
CA ALA A 156 20.35 7.90 1.65
C ALA A 156 20.93 6.67 0.94
N GLN A 157 21.48 6.83 -0.28
CA GLN A 157 22.17 5.76 -0.98
C GLN A 157 23.44 5.32 -0.24
N ALA A 158 24.30 6.25 0.17
CA ALA A 158 25.53 5.94 0.89
C ALA A 158 25.24 5.28 2.25
N LEU A 159 24.20 5.73 2.96
CA LEU A 159 23.71 5.08 4.18
C LEU A 159 23.14 3.70 3.90
N THR A 160 22.45 3.51 2.77
CA THR A 160 21.97 2.19 2.33
C THR A 160 23.15 1.28 2.04
N GLU A 161 24.18 1.72 1.33
CA GLU A 161 25.38 0.92 1.07
C GLU A 161 26.15 0.58 2.36
N LYS A 162 26.11 1.49 3.35
CA LYS A 162 26.73 1.30 4.67
C LYS A 162 25.99 0.28 5.54
N HIS A 163 24.65 0.30 5.54
CA HIS A 163 23.84 -0.49 6.48
C HIS A 163 23.20 -1.72 5.84
N VAL A 164 22.90 -1.67 4.56
CA VAL A 164 22.23 -2.71 3.79
C VAL A 164 23.24 -3.31 2.82
N GLY A 165 24.10 -4.19 3.34
CA GLY A 165 25.01 -4.99 2.52
C GLY A 165 24.26 -5.99 1.64
N GLU A 166 24.99 -6.75 0.80
CA GLU A 166 24.38 -7.76 -0.08
C GLU A 166 23.58 -8.80 0.72
N GLY A 167 24.10 -9.24 1.88
CA GLY A 167 23.42 -10.22 2.74
C GLY A 167 22.15 -9.68 3.39
N GLU A 168 22.19 -8.48 3.97
CA GLU A 168 21.02 -7.84 4.58
C GLU A 168 19.95 -7.56 3.53
N ARG A 169 20.35 -7.17 2.31
CA ARG A 169 19.43 -6.96 1.20
C ARG A 169 18.69 -8.24 0.82
N GLU A 170 19.41 -9.36 0.67
CA GLU A 170 18.80 -10.65 0.37
C GLU A 170 17.81 -11.09 1.47
N GLU A 171 18.13 -10.86 2.74
CA GLU A 171 17.26 -11.19 3.87
C GLU A 171 16.00 -10.31 3.91
N GLU A 172 16.16 -9.00 3.71
CA GLU A 172 15.04 -8.04 3.62
C GLU A 172 14.12 -8.36 2.43
N ASP A 173 14.69 -8.69 1.26
CA ASP A 173 13.94 -9.08 0.06
C ASP A 173 13.20 -10.41 0.25
N ALA A 174 13.84 -11.40 0.88
CA ALA A 174 13.20 -12.66 1.23
C ALA A 174 12.04 -12.45 2.21
N THR A 175 12.21 -11.56 3.19
CA THR A 175 11.17 -11.18 4.15
C THR A 175 9.98 -10.51 3.45
N ALA A 176 10.25 -9.56 2.55
CA ALA A 176 9.23 -8.90 1.74
C ALA A 176 8.47 -9.90 0.86
N HIS A 177 9.19 -10.81 0.20
CA HIS A 177 8.61 -11.83 -0.66
C HIS A 177 7.69 -12.78 0.11
N ARG A 178 8.14 -13.26 1.29
CA ARG A 178 7.33 -14.10 2.16
C ARG A 178 6.06 -13.40 2.63
N GLN A 179 6.17 -12.13 3.02
CA GLN A 179 5.02 -11.32 3.43
C GLN A 179 4.01 -11.14 2.30
N PHE A 180 4.47 -10.88 1.07
CA PHE A 180 3.63 -10.78 -0.10
C PHE A 180 2.84 -12.08 -0.34
N ILE A 181 3.53 -13.22 -0.27
CA ILE A 181 2.90 -14.54 -0.43
C ILE A 181 1.83 -14.76 0.64
N LEU A 182 2.14 -14.55 1.92
CA LEU A 182 1.23 -14.84 3.02
C LEU A 182 0.02 -13.89 3.08
N THR A 183 0.20 -12.64 2.68
CA THR A 183 -0.84 -11.61 2.77
C THR A 183 -1.77 -11.59 1.56
N TYR A 184 -1.24 -11.86 0.35
CA TYR A 184 -1.99 -11.68 -0.89
C TYR A 184 -2.12 -12.99 -1.69
N VAL A 185 -1.00 -13.66 -1.98
CA VAL A 185 -1.01 -14.79 -2.91
C VAL A 185 -1.73 -15.99 -2.29
N GLN A 186 -1.41 -16.35 -1.06
CA GLN A 186 -2.00 -17.51 -0.40
C GLN A 186 -3.51 -17.31 -0.13
N PRO A 187 -3.98 -16.20 0.47
CA PRO A 187 -5.42 -15.96 0.63
C PRO A 187 -6.13 -15.84 -0.71
N GLY A 188 -5.55 -15.13 -1.69
CA GLY A 188 -6.15 -14.97 -3.01
C GLY A 188 -6.24 -16.28 -3.79
N LEU A 189 -5.24 -17.16 -3.68
CA LEU A 189 -5.27 -18.47 -4.31
C LEU A 189 -6.30 -19.40 -3.67
N ALA A 190 -6.41 -19.37 -2.33
CA ALA A 190 -7.45 -20.10 -1.61
C ALA A 190 -8.85 -19.62 -2.04
N GLY A 191 -9.04 -18.30 -2.13
CA GLY A 191 -10.27 -17.70 -2.63
C GLY A 191 -10.59 -18.11 -4.07
N LEU A 192 -9.62 -17.98 -4.98
CA LEU A 192 -9.76 -18.38 -6.38
C LEU A 192 -10.14 -19.85 -6.53
N MET A 193 -9.51 -20.75 -5.76
CA MET A 193 -9.84 -22.17 -5.76
C MET A 193 -11.27 -22.43 -5.30
N ASP A 194 -11.71 -21.78 -4.22
CA ASP A 194 -13.08 -21.92 -3.74
C ASP A 194 -14.08 -21.37 -4.76
N GLY A 195 -13.86 -20.14 -5.25
CA GLY A 195 -14.73 -19.50 -6.23
C GLY A 195 -14.85 -20.32 -7.51
N SER A 196 -13.73 -20.72 -8.10
CA SER A 196 -13.69 -21.46 -9.36
C SER A 196 -14.19 -22.89 -9.23
N VAL A 197 -14.14 -23.55 -8.07
CA VAL A 197 -14.60 -24.94 -7.93
C VAL A 197 -16.02 -24.99 -7.34
N SER A 198 -16.29 -24.28 -6.25
CA SER A 198 -17.54 -24.35 -5.49
C SER A 198 -18.76 -23.80 -6.26
N THR A 199 -18.54 -22.93 -7.26
CA THR A 199 -19.64 -22.36 -8.06
C THR A 199 -19.92 -23.12 -9.36
N LEU A 200 -19.05 -24.04 -9.79
CA LEU A 200 -19.26 -24.85 -11.01
C LEU A 200 -20.54 -25.67 -10.95
N ALA A 201 -20.71 -26.46 -9.88
CA ALA A 201 -21.87 -27.34 -9.76
C ALA A 201 -23.20 -26.58 -9.86
N PRO A 202 -23.48 -25.53 -9.04
CA PRO A 202 -24.75 -24.83 -9.11
C PRO A 202 -24.96 -24.09 -10.45
N ILE A 203 -23.91 -23.51 -11.04
CA ILE A 203 -24.03 -22.80 -12.32
C ILE A 203 -24.37 -23.77 -13.45
N PHE A 204 -23.63 -24.87 -13.59
CA PHE A 204 -23.89 -25.85 -14.65
C PHE A 204 -25.19 -26.62 -14.41
N ALA A 205 -25.55 -26.92 -13.15
CA ALA A 205 -26.86 -27.49 -12.84
C ALA A 205 -28.00 -26.57 -13.31
N ALA A 206 -27.92 -25.26 -12.99
CA ALA A 206 -28.90 -24.28 -13.44
C ALA A 206 -28.92 -24.13 -14.98
N ALA A 207 -27.74 -24.13 -15.60
CA ALA A 207 -27.60 -24.05 -17.05
C ALA A 207 -28.31 -25.20 -17.75
N PHE A 208 -28.06 -26.45 -17.34
CA PHE A 208 -28.65 -27.60 -17.99
C PHE A 208 -30.13 -27.82 -17.62
N ALA A 209 -30.53 -27.43 -16.41
CA ALA A 209 -31.93 -27.53 -15.97
C ALA A 209 -32.84 -26.49 -16.65
N THR A 210 -32.36 -25.24 -16.81
CA THR A 210 -33.19 -24.16 -17.36
C THR A 210 -32.98 -23.93 -18.85
N GLN A 211 -31.78 -24.23 -19.36
CA GLN A 211 -31.30 -23.84 -20.68
C GLN A 211 -31.40 -22.33 -20.97
N ASP A 212 -31.60 -21.50 -19.92
CA ASP A 212 -31.70 -20.05 -20.01
C ASP A 212 -30.39 -19.40 -19.57
N THR A 213 -29.75 -18.69 -20.49
CA THR A 213 -28.42 -18.12 -20.24
C THR A 213 -28.50 -16.97 -19.24
N TRP A 214 -29.57 -16.17 -19.26
CA TRP A 214 -29.73 -15.05 -18.32
C TRP A 214 -29.93 -15.52 -16.88
N SER A 215 -30.80 -16.51 -16.64
CA SER A 215 -30.99 -17.12 -15.32
C SER A 215 -29.70 -17.76 -14.82
N THR A 216 -28.95 -18.44 -15.70
CA THR A 216 -27.65 -19.02 -15.38
C THR A 216 -26.64 -17.95 -14.96
N PHE A 217 -26.55 -16.85 -15.71
CA PHE A 217 -25.70 -15.72 -15.37
C PHE A 217 -26.08 -15.10 -14.01
N LEU A 218 -27.36 -14.87 -13.75
CA LEU A 218 -27.83 -14.30 -12.48
C LEU A 218 -27.51 -15.21 -11.29
N ILE A 219 -27.69 -16.52 -11.44
CA ILE A 219 -27.34 -17.52 -10.42
C ILE A 219 -25.82 -17.50 -10.19
N GLY A 220 -25.02 -17.49 -11.25
CA GLY A 220 -23.57 -17.44 -11.14
C GLY A 220 -23.05 -16.14 -10.51
N LEU A 221 -23.60 -14.99 -10.89
CA LEU A 221 -23.30 -13.70 -10.30
C LEU A 221 -23.64 -13.69 -8.80
N SER A 222 -24.83 -14.16 -8.43
CA SER A 222 -25.28 -14.25 -7.03
C SER A 222 -24.38 -15.16 -6.21
N ALA A 223 -24.08 -16.37 -6.72
CA ALA A 223 -23.20 -17.32 -6.06
C ALA A 223 -21.78 -16.77 -5.88
N SER A 224 -21.22 -16.13 -6.90
CA SER A 224 -19.86 -15.58 -6.87
C SER A 224 -19.72 -14.42 -5.90
N VAL A 225 -20.66 -13.48 -5.91
CA VAL A 225 -20.67 -12.34 -4.98
C VAL A 225 -20.89 -12.81 -3.55
N GLY A 226 -21.85 -13.72 -3.33
CA GLY A 226 -22.11 -14.29 -2.01
C GLY A 226 -20.91 -15.04 -1.43
N ALA A 227 -20.29 -15.91 -2.24
CA ALA A 227 -19.09 -16.64 -1.85
C ALA A 227 -17.92 -15.69 -1.56
N GLY A 228 -17.70 -14.68 -2.40
CA GLY A 228 -16.63 -13.70 -2.20
C GLY A 228 -16.78 -12.88 -0.91
N ILE A 229 -18.01 -12.42 -0.61
CA ILE A 229 -18.28 -11.74 0.67
C ILE A 229 -17.99 -12.71 1.83
N SER A 230 -18.54 -13.92 1.79
CA SER A 230 -18.38 -14.92 2.84
C SER A 230 -16.90 -15.24 3.11
N MET A 231 -16.16 -15.62 2.07
CA MET A 231 -14.74 -15.95 2.17
C MET A 231 -13.88 -14.79 2.65
N GLY A 232 -14.17 -13.57 2.16
CA GLY A 232 -13.43 -12.39 2.58
C GLY A 232 -13.58 -12.10 4.08
N PHE A 233 -14.80 -12.23 4.61
CA PHE A 233 -15.03 -12.11 6.05
C PHE A 233 -14.39 -13.25 6.85
N THR A 234 -14.49 -14.50 6.37
CA THR A 234 -13.87 -15.65 7.04
C THR A 234 -12.36 -15.49 7.16
N GLU A 235 -11.68 -15.06 6.08
CA GLU A 235 -10.23 -14.86 6.09
C GLU A 235 -9.80 -13.67 6.96
N ALA A 236 -10.57 -12.56 6.93
CA ALA A 236 -10.30 -11.39 7.78
C ALA A 236 -10.52 -11.68 9.27
N ALA A 237 -11.47 -12.56 9.61
CA ALA A 237 -11.77 -12.94 10.98
C ALA A 237 -10.86 -14.07 11.51
N HIS A 238 -10.14 -14.77 10.64
CA HIS A 238 -9.37 -15.96 11.00
C HIS A 238 -8.23 -15.64 11.98
N ASP A 239 -7.51 -14.52 11.77
CA ASP A 239 -6.41 -14.09 12.64
C ASP A 239 -6.08 -12.61 12.41
N ASP A 240 -5.57 -11.92 13.43
CA ASP A 240 -5.18 -10.51 13.36
C ASP A 240 -3.80 -10.27 12.69
N GLY A 241 -3.07 -11.35 12.39
CA GLY A 241 -1.79 -11.32 11.69
C GLY A 241 -0.58 -10.97 12.56
N LYS A 242 -0.78 -10.61 13.84
CA LYS A 242 0.32 -10.19 14.72
C LYS A 242 1.21 -11.36 15.14
N ILE A 243 0.61 -12.51 15.43
CA ILE A 243 1.34 -13.72 15.84
C ILE A 243 1.71 -14.57 14.63
N SER A 244 0.78 -14.72 13.66
CA SER A 244 1.05 -15.53 12.46
C SER A 244 2.00 -14.88 11.47
N GLY A 245 2.21 -13.57 11.57
CA GLY A 245 3.01 -12.81 10.63
C GLY A 245 2.41 -12.73 9.22
N ARG A 246 1.12 -13.07 9.03
CA ARG A 246 0.46 -13.08 7.72
C ARG A 246 -0.01 -11.70 7.24
N GLY A 247 0.40 -10.63 7.90
CA GLY A 247 0.03 -9.26 7.54
C GLY A 247 -1.42 -8.90 7.88
N SER A 248 -1.88 -7.77 7.31
CA SER A 248 -3.17 -7.14 7.68
C SER A 248 -4.38 -8.04 7.37
N PRO A 249 -5.29 -8.27 8.33
CA PRO A 249 -6.48 -9.09 8.12
C PRO A 249 -7.41 -8.56 7.04
N VAL A 250 -7.53 -7.23 6.94
CA VAL A 250 -8.35 -6.58 5.91
C VAL A 250 -7.77 -6.83 4.51
N LYS A 251 -6.44 -6.76 4.36
CA LYS A 251 -5.77 -7.04 3.08
C LYS A 251 -5.99 -8.50 2.66
N ARG A 252 -5.83 -9.44 3.60
CA ARG A 252 -6.07 -10.87 3.33
C ARG A 252 -7.53 -11.16 2.98
N GLY A 253 -8.47 -10.59 3.73
CA GLY A 253 -9.90 -10.73 3.47
C GLY A 253 -10.30 -10.19 2.11
N LEU A 254 -9.79 -9.01 1.72
CA LEU A 254 -10.01 -8.48 0.38
C LEU A 254 -9.38 -9.36 -0.69
N ALA A 255 -8.13 -9.82 -0.51
CA ALA A 255 -7.46 -10.69 -1.47
C ALA A 255 -8.23 -12.00 -1.66
N SER A 256 -8.65 -12.66 -0.58
CA SER A 256 -9.46 -13.87 -0.63
C SER A 256 -10.81 -13.63 -1.29
N GLY A 257 -11.61 -12.69 -0.77
CA GLY A 257 -12.98 -12.46 -1.23
C GLY A 257 -13.08 -11.98 -2.68
N ILE A 258 -12.19 -11.09 -3.12
CA ILE A 258 -12.15 -10.64 -4.52
C ILE A 258 -11.80 -11.80 -5.44
N MET A 259 -10.79 -12.61 -5.09
CA MET A 259 -10.38 -13.73 -5.93
C MET A 259 -11.43 -14.85 -5.97
N THR A 260 -12.18 -15.09 -4.89
CA THR A 260 -13.36 -15.97 -4.89
C THR A 260 -14.43 -15.47 -5.85
N ALA A 261 -14.76 -14.18 -5.80
CA ALA A 261 -15.75 -13.61 -6.71
C ALA A 261 -15.28 -13.69 -8.17
N ILE A 262 -14.01 -13.39 -8.45
CA ILE A 262 -13.42 -13.51 -9.79
C ILE A 262 -13.49 -14.96 -10.28
N GLY A 263 -13.14 -15.93 -9.43
CA GLY A 263 -13.15 -17.34 -9.78
C GLY A 263 -14.53 -17.87 -10.17
N GLY A 264 -15.58 -17.44 -9.48
CA GLY A 264 -16.95 -17.81 -9.85
C GLY A 264 -17.50 -17.03 -11.06
N LEU A 265 -17.10 -15.76 -11.20
CA LEU A 265 -17.57 -14.91 -12.30
C LEU A 265 -17.01 -15.34 -13.65
N GLY A 266 -15.78 -15.85 -13.72
CA GLY A 266 -15.15 -16.13 -15.01
C GLY A 266 -15.94 -17.15 -15.84
N HIS A 267 -16.53 -18.17 -15.23
CA HIS A 267 -17.40 -19.13 -15.93
C HIS A 267 -18.90 -18.78 -15.90
N ALA A 268 -19.32 -17.74 -15.18
CA ALA A 268 -20.67 -17.17 -15.28
C ALA A 268 -20.80 -16.16 -16.43
N LEU A 269 -19.77 -15.34 -16.67
CA LEU A 269 -19.76 -14.28 -17.69
C LEU A 269 -20.10 -14.74 -19.12
N PRO A 270 -19.67 -15.92 -19.60
CA PRO A 270 -20.05 -16.43 -20.92
C PRO A 270 -21.56 -16.55 -21.14
N TYR A 271 -22.35 -16.72 -20.08
CA TYR A 271 -23.82 -16.78 -20.16
C TYR A 271 -24.51 -15.43 -20.40
N LEU A 272 -23.76 -14.33 -20.52
CA LEU A 272 -24.27 -13.09 -21.13
C LEU A 272 -24.57 -13.26 -22.62
N ILE A 273 -23.98 -14.28 -23.28
CA ILE A 273 -24.27 -14.60 -24.67
C ILE A 273 -25.66 -15.29 -24.74
N PRO A 274 -26.60 -14.81 -25.57
CA PRO A 274 -27.97 -15.34 -25.64
C PRO A 274 -28.08 -16.70 -26.36
N HIS A 275 -26.96 -17.38 -26.61
CA HIS A 275 -26.90 -18.67 -27.28
C HIS A 275 -26.32 -19.71 -26.32
N PHE A 276 -27.18 -20.60 -25.84
CA PHE A 276 -26.86 -21.59 -24.80
C PHE A 276 -25.58 -22.38 -25.09
N TRP A 277 -25.52 -23.11 -26.20
CA TRP A 277 -24.35 -23.94 -26.53
C TRP A 277 -23.06 -23.13 -26.69
N THR A 278 -23.15 -21.93 -27.28
CA THR A 278 -21.99 -21.04 -27.40
C THR A 278 -21.50 -20.58 -26.03
N ALA A 279 -22.42 -20.18 -25.15
CA ALA A 279 -22.12 -19.77 -23.78
C ALA A 279 -21.51 -20.92 -22.97
N THR A 280 -22.08 -22.13 -23.05
CA THR A 280 -21.61 -23.31 -22.32
C THR A 280 -20.24 -23.79 -22.79
N ILE A 281 -19.97 -23.80 -24.10
CA ILE A 281 -18.64 -24.15 -24.63
C ILE A 281 -17.61 -23.12 -24.17
N LEU A 282 -17.92 -21.83 -24.26
CA LEU A 282 -17.02 -20.77 -23.83
C LEU A 282 -16.78 -20.83 -22.31
N ALA A 283 -17.81 -21.09 -21.51
CA ALA A 283 -17.67 -21.34 -20.07
C ALA A 283 -16.73 -22.51 -19.80
N GLY A 284 -16.88 -23.64 -20.51
CA GLY A 284 -15.96 -24.78 -20.38
C GLY A 284 -14.50 -24.42 -20.72
N ILE A 285 -14.27 -23.60 -21.75
CA ILE A 285 -12.93 -23.09 -22.09
C ILE A 285 -12.38 -22.19 -20.99
N VAL A 286 -13.20 -21.29 -20.44
CA VAL A 286 -12.78 -20.41 -19.33
C VAL A 286 -12.40 -21.24 -18.11
N VAL A 287 -13.22 -22.21 -17.72
CA VAL A 287 -12.91 -23.13 -16.61
C VAL A 287 -11.59 -23.84 -16.85
N PHE A 288 -11.33 -24.36 -18.06
CA PHE A 288 -10.07 -24.98 -18.39
C PHE A 288 -8.88 -24.03 -18.17
N VAL A 289 -8.97 -22.78 -18.63
CA VAL A 289 -7.92 -21.77 -18.43
C VAL A 289 -7.76 -21.40 -16.94
N GLU A 290 -8.86 -21.25 -16.21
CA GLU A 290 -8.88 -20.96 -14.77
C GLU A 290 -8.14 -22.04 -13.98
N LEU A 291 -8.48 -23.32 -14.22
CA LEU A 291 -7.86 -24.45 -13.53
C LEU A 291 -6.34 -24.53 -13.83
N TRP A 292 -5.92 -24.22 -15.06
CA TRP A 292 -4.50 -24.13 -15.42
C TRP A 292 -3.80 -22.96 -14.73
N ALA A 293 -4.45 -21.80 -14.66
CA ALA A 293 -3.92 -20.62 -13.98
C ALA A 293 -3.74 -20.90 -12.47
N ILE A 294 -4.71 -21.54 -11.82
CA ILE A 294 -4.62 -21.96 -10.41
C ILE A 294 -3.42 -22.90 -10.22
N ALA A 295 -3.30 -23.94 -11.06
CA ALA A 295 -2.19 -24.89 -10.94
C ALA A 295 -0.82 -24.24 -11.16
N PHE A 296 -0.73 -23.29 -12.10
CA PHE A 296 0.47 -22.50 -12.34
C PHE A 296 0.83 -21.62 -11.14
N ILE A 297 -0.13 -20.90 -10.56
CA ILE A 297 0.09 -20.04 -9.38
C ILE A 297 0.53 -20.88 -8.17
N GLN A 298 -0.11 -22.03 -7.93
CA GLN A 298 0.30 -22.98 -6.89
C GLN A 298 1.75 -23.43 -7.09
N ASN A 299 2.13 -23.79 -8.31
CA ASN A 299 3.50 -24.23 -8.57
C ASN A 299 4.53 -23.11 -8.42
N ARG A 300 4.20 -21.90 -8.89
CA ARG A 300 5.12 -20.76 -8.90
C ARG A 300 5.36 -20.13 -7.52
N TYR A 301 4.34 -20.12 -6.66
CA TYR A 301 4.36 -19.36 -5.40
C TYR A 301 4.15 -20.19 -4.13
N MET A 302 3.59 -21.41 -4.22
CA MET A 302 3.40 -22.29 -3.06
C MET A 302 4.37 -23.49 -3.07
N GLU A 303 5.31 -23.52 -4.02
CA GLU A 303 6.28 -24.61 -4.22
C GLU A 303 5.63 -26.00 -4.39
N THR A 304 4.34 -26.05 -4.70
CA THR A 304 3.61 -27.30 -4.92
C THR A 304 4.09 -27.96 -6.22
N PRO A 305 4.44 -29.25 -6.23
CA PRO A 305 4.80 -29.94 -7.47
C PRO A 305 3.67 -29.84 -8.50
N PHE A 306 3.97 -29.34 -9.71
CA PHE A 306 2.98 -29.02 -10.74
C PHE A 306 1.98 -30.16 -11.02
N MET A 307 2.46 -31.41 -11.09
CA MET A 307 1.60 -32.58 -11.30
C MET A 307 0.57 -32.79 -10.18
N ARG A 308 0.92 -32.49 -8.91
CA ARG A 308 -0.02 -32.57 -7.79
C ARG A 308 -1.04 -31.44 -7.85
N ALA A 309 -0.61 -30.22 -8.14
CA ALA A 309 -1.49 -29.07 -8.31
C ALA A 309 -2.51 -29.31 -9.42
N VAL A 310 -2.07 -29.78 -10.59
CA VAL A 310 -2.94 -30.12 -11.71
C VAL A 310 -3.91 -31.24 -11.35
N MET A 311 -3.45 -32.33 -10.74
CA MET A 311 -4.35 -33.43 -10.34
C MET A 311 -5.43 -32.96 -9.37
N GLN A 312 -5.07 -32.19 -8.34
CA GLN A 312 -6.03 -31.71 -7.35
C GLN A 312 -7.10 -30.81 -7.99
N VAL A 313 -6.67 -29.86 -8.82
CA VAL A 313 -7.53 -28.83 -9.39
C VAL A 313 -8.39 -29.40 -10.53
N VAL A 314 -7.80 -30.17 -11.44
CA VAL A 314 -8.51 -30.74 -12.59
C VAL A 314 -9.44 -31.88 -12.19
N LEU A 315 -9.00 -32.80 -11.31
CA LEU A 315 -9.87 -33.89 -10.86
C LEU A 315 -11.03 -33.34 -10.03
N GLY A 316 -10.73 -32.45 -9.08
CA GLY A 316 -11.76 -31.79 -8.26
C GLY A 316 -12.77 -31.02 -9.10
N GLY A 317 -12.30 -30.15 -10.00
CA GLY A 317 -13.15 -29.37 -10.90
C GLY A 317 -14.01 -30.27 -11.82
N SER A 318 -13.42 -31.32 -12.38
CA SER A 318 -14.15 -32.25 -13.26
C SER A 318 -15.26 -33.01 -12.52
N LEU A 319 -15.02 -33.44 -11.28
CA LEU A 319 -16.02 -34.12 -10.46
C LEU A 319 -17.19 -33.19 -10.10
N VAL A 320 -16.89 -31.95 -9.72
CA VAL A 320 -17.92 -30.96 -9.37
C VAL A 320 -18.73 -30.55 -10.60
N LEU A 321 -18.08 -30.36 -11.75
CA LEU A 321 -18.76 -30.14 -13.03
C LEU A 321 -19.71 -31.29 -13.38
N ALA A 322 -19.21 -32.54 -13.32
CA ALA A 322 -20.02 -33.71 -13.60
C ALA A 322 -21.23 -33.82 -12.67
N ALA A 323 -21.04 -33.55 -11.38
CA ALA A 323 -22.14 -33.51 -10.41
C ALA A 323 -23.19 -32.46 -10.78
N GLY A 324 -22.77 -31.23 -11.14
CA GLY A 324 -23.69 -30.18 -11.58
C GLY A 324 -24.49 -30.58 -12.82
N ILE A 325 -23.84 -31.15 -13.83
CA ILE A 325 -24.51 -31.62 -15.05
C ILE A 325 -25.52 -32.71 -14.73
N ILE A 326 -25.16 -33.70 -13.91
CA ILE A 326 -26.05 -34.81 -13.54
C ILE A 326 -27.26 -34.29 -12.76
N ILE A 327 -27.05 -33.41 -11.79
CA ILE A 327 -28.12 -32.79 -11.01
C ILE A 327 -29.05 -31.94 -11.90
N GLY A 328 -28.50 -31.24 -12.89
CA GLY A 328 -29.30 -30.42 -13.81
C GLY A 328 -30.12 -31.20 -14.84
N HIS A 329 -29.77 -32.46 -15.13
CA HIS A 329 -30.49 -33.33 -16.07
C HIS A 329 -31.52 -34.25 -15.40
N GLY A 330 -31.48 -34.38 -14.06
CA GLY A 330 -32.40 -35.20 -13.27
C GLY A 330 -33.58 -34.40 -12.75
#